data_AF-A0A059DIK1-F1
#
_entry.id   AF-A0A059DIK1-F1
#
_cell.length_a   1.000
_cell.length_b   1.000
_cell.length_c   1.000
_cell.angle_alpha   90.00
_cell.angle_beta   90.00
_cell.angle_gamma   90.00
#
_symmetry.space_group_name_H-M   'P 1'
#
loop_
_entity.id
_entity.type
_entity.pdbx_description
1 polymer ?
#
loop_
_entity_poly.entity_id
_entity_poly.type
_entity_poly.pdbx_seq_one_letter_code
_entity_poly.pdbx_strand_id
1 'polypeptide(L)'
;MYPSPGRGHLMSLVELGQSLLRHHPSLSVTVLISSPPHLLPSITPYISSVSSATPSIAFRHLPSVSLPPSLSSAPTAFSDDPAMYF
;
A
#
# COMPACT_ATOMS: atom_id res chain seq x y z
N MET A 1 10.11 3.76 -4.28
CA MET A 1 9.18 4.44 -3.36
C MET A 1 8.10 3.45 -2.91
N TYR A 2 7.71 3.50 -1.64
CA TYR A 2 6.74 2.58 -1.04
C TYR A 2 5.65 3.34 -0.26
N PRO A 3 4.51 3.68 -0.88
CA PRO A 3 3.40 4.32 -0.21
C PRO A 3 2.73 3.38 0.79
N SER A 4 2.25 3.96 1.90
CA SER A 4 1.26 3.29 2.74
C SER A 4 -0.01 3.01 1.93
N PRO A 5 -0.70 1.87 2.13
CA PRO A 5 -1.95 1.58 1.44
C PRO A 5 -2.97 2.72 1.56
N GLY A 6 -3.54 3.14 0.43
CA GLY A 6 -4.55 4.20 0.37
C GLY A 6 -4.32 5.20 -0.76
N ARG A 7 -5.40 5.85 -1.20
CA ARG A 7 -5.40 6.79 -2.34
C ARG A 7 -4.55 8.03 -2.08
N GLY A 8 -4.70 8.65 -0.91
CA GLY A 8 -3.98 9.89 -0.56
C GLY A 8 -2.47 9.69 -0.51
N HIS A 9 -2.02 8.64 0.19
CA HIS A 9 -0.60 8.31 0.28
C HIS A 9 0.02 7.99 -1.08
N LEU A 10 -0.71 7.31 -1.97
CA LEU A 10 -0.26 7.04 -3.32
C LEU A 10 -0.11 8.33 -4.14
N MET A 11 -1.13 9.20 -4.14
CA MET A 11 -1.12 10.45 -4.89
C MET A 11 0.06 11.35 -4.48
N SER A 12 0.25 11.57 -3.18
CA SER A 12 1.34 12.40 -2.67
C SER A 12 2.72 11.88 -3.09
N LEU A 13 2.89 10.56 -3.14
CA LEU A 13 4.15 9.95 -3.55
C LEU A 13 4.40 10.02 -5.06
N VAL A 14 3.35 9.97 -5.87
CA VAL A 14 3.45 10.19 -7.31
C VAL A 14 3.83 11.64 -7.60
N GLU A 15 3.17 12.61 -6.95
CA GLU A 15 3.52 14.03 -7.08
C GLU A 15 4.98 14.30 -6.67
N LEU A 16 5.44 13.65 -5.60
CA LEU A 16 6.85 13.68 -5.21
C LEU A 16 7.75 13.07 -6.30
N GLY A 17 7.36 11.93 -6.87
CA GLY A 17 8.09 11.29 -7.97
C GLY A 17 8.19 12.19 -9.21
N GLN A 18 7.10 12.82 -9.62
CA GLN A 18 7.10 13.79 -10.72
C GLN A 18 7.98 15.00 -10.40
N SER A 19 7.95 15.49 -9.16
CA SER A 19 8.83 16.58 -8.72
C SER A 19 10.30 16.21 -8.85
N LEU A 20 10.70 15.01 -8.43
CA LEU A 20 12.08 14.55 -8.59
C LEU A 20 12.50 14.46 -10.05
N LEU A 21 11.62 13.96 -10.93
CA LEU A 21 11.88 13.89 -12.36
C LEU A 21 12.02 15.28 -13.01
N ARG A 22 11.28 16.28 -12.54
CA ARG A 22 11.43 17.67 -12.99
C ARG A 22 12.81 18.25 -12.69
N HIS A 23 13.40 17.91 -11.55
CA HIS A 23 14.73 18.38 -11.17
C HIS A 23 15.85 17.51 -11.75
N HIS A 24 15.60 16.21 -11.93
CA HIS A 24 16.56 15.23 -12.41
C HIS A 24 15.93 14.31 -13.46
N PRO A 25 15.86 14.76 -14.73
CA PRO A 25 15.14 14.04 -15.79
C PRO A 25 15.77 12.71 -16.20
N SER A 26 17.01 12.43 -15.78
CA SER A 26 17.68 11.15 -16.00
C SER A 26 17.27 10.05 -14.99
N LEU A 27 16.54 10.41 -13.93
CA LEU A 27 16.07 9.44 -12.95
C LEU A 27 14.87 8.65 -13.49
N SER A 28 14.66 7.47 -12.91
CA SER A 28 13.42 6.72 -13.02
C SER A 28 12.91 6.39 -11.62
N VAL A 29 11.60 6.44 -11.45
CA VAL A 29 10.94 6.22 -10.17
C VAL A 29 10.12 4.94 -10.26
N THR A 30 10.33 4.02 -9.33
CA THR A 30 9.48 2.84 -9.18
C THR A 30 8.65 2.96 -7.90
N VAL A 31 7.33 2.85 -8.03
CA VAL A 31 6.36 2.86 -6.93
C VAL A 31 5.86 1.45 -6.68
N LEU A 32 6.04 0.97 -5.45
CA LEU A 32 5.65 -0.37 -5.02
C LEU A 32 4.26 -0.34 -4.37
N ILE A 33 3.33 -1.16 -4.86
CA ILE A 33 1.94 -1.18 -4.42
C ILE A 33 1.69 -2.42 -3.56
N SER A 34 1.42 -2.21 -2.26
CA SER A 34 1.06 -3.28 -1.30
C SER A 34 -0.41 -3.24 -0.85
N SER A 35 -1.26 -2.58 -1.63
CA SER A 35 -2.66 -2.37 -1.24
C SER A 35 -3.46 -3.67 -1.17
N PRO A 36 -4.34 -3.83 -0.18
CA PRO A 36 -5.30 -4.93 -0.12
C PRO A 36 -6.13 -5.06 -1.41
N PRO A 37 -6.60 -6.27 -1.79
CA PRO A 37 -7.36 -6.51 -3.02
C PRO A 37 -8.59 -5.61 -3.17
N HIS A 38 -9.25 -5.25 -2.06
CA HIS A 38 -10.46 -4.40 -2.08
C HIS A 38 -10.18 -2.94 -2.46
N LEU A 39 -8.95 -2.43 -2.26
CA LEU A 39 -8.58 -1.07 -2.65
C LEU A 39 -8.09 -0.97 -4.09
N LEU A 40 -7.66 -2.09 -4.67
CA LEU A 40 -7.05 -2.14 -6.01
C LEU A 40 -7.95 -1.53 -7.11
N PRO A 41 -9.25 -1.89 -7.21
CA PRO A 41 -10.13 -1.33 -8.25
C PRO A 41 -10.23 0.20 -8.22
N SER A 42 -10.08 0.80 -7.04
CA SER A 42 -10.17 2.25 -6.87
C SER A 42 -8.90 3.01 -7.28
N ILE A 43 -7.74 2.34 -7.33
CA ILE A 43 -6.44 2.95 -7.63
C ILE A 43 -5.90 2.58 -9.02
N THR A 44 -6.33 1.46 -9.60
CA THR A 44 -5.94 1.02 -10.95
C THR A 44 -6.10 2.10 -12.03
N PRO A 45 -7.25 2.82 -12.16
CA PRO A 45 -7.39 3.83 -13.21
C PRO A 45 -6.40 4.99 -13.05
N TYR A 46 -6.11 5.36 -11.80
CA TYR A 46 -5.11 6.39 -11.48
C TYR A 46 -3.70 5.93 -11.86
N ILE A 47 -3.33 4.70 -11.49
CA ILE A 47 -2.03 4.10 -11.84
C ILE A 47 -1.84 4.07 -13.37
N SER A 48 -2.86 3.61 -14.13
CA SER A 48 -2.80 3.58 -15.59
C SER A 48 -2.65 4.97 -16.21
N SER A 49 -3.35 5.96 -15.66
CA SER A 49 -3.24 7.35 -16.11
C SER A 49 -1.83 7.91 -15.91
N VAL A 50 -1.24 7.73 -14.72
CA VAL A 50 0.11 8.20 -14.43
C VAL A 50 1.16 7.47 -15.25
N SER A 51 1.03 6.14 -15.41
CA SER A 51 1.99 5.36 -16.21
C SER A 51 1.97 5.76 -17.69
N SER A 52 0.82 6.20 -18.21
CA SER A 52 0.69 6.73 -19.57
C SER A 52 1.26 8.15 -19.68
N ALA A 53 0.99 9.01 -18.69
CA ALA A 53 1.42 10.40 -18.68
C ALA A 53 2.92 10.57 -18.38
N THR A 54 3.53 9.65 -17.64
CA THR A 54 4.93 9.76 -17.20
C THR A 54 5.64 8.40 -17.26
N PRO A 55 6.19 8.02 -18.43
CA PRO A 55 6.84 6.71 -18.62
C PRO A 55 8.01 6.43 -17.70
N SER A 56 8.66 7.47 -17.16
CA SER A 56 9.75 7.33 -16.19
C SER A 56 9.28 6.89 -14.79
N ILE A 57 7.96 6.87 -14.54
CA ILE A 57 7.35 6.34 -13.32
C ILE A 57 6.73 4.98 -13.62
N ALA A 58 7.25 3.94 -12.97
CA ALA A 58 6.73 2.57 -13.07
C ALA A 58 6.03 2.14 -11.78
N PHE A 59 4.96 1.36 -11.90
CA PHE A 59 4.25 0.78 -10.76
C PHE A 59 4.47 -0.73 -10.71
N ARG A 60 4.71 -1.28 -9.51
CA ARG A 60 4.91 -2.71 -9.30
C ARG A 60 4.06 -3.19 -8.13
N HIS A 61 3.20 -4.18 -8.37
CA HIS A 61 2.38 -4.79 -7.32
C HIS A 61 3.20 -5.81 -6.54
N LEU A 62 3.15 -5.71 -5.22
CA LEU A 62 3.74 -6.71 -4.34
C LEU A 62 2.78 -7.90 -4.18
N PRO A 63 3.31 -9.13 -4.07
CA PRO A 63 2.47 -10.29 -3.80
C PRO A 63 1.83 -10.18 -2.42
N SER A 64 0.57 -10.60 -2.32
CA SER A 64 -0.12 -10.72 -1.03
C SER A 64 0.57 -11.80 -0.20
N VAL A 65 1.07 -11.43 0.98
CA VAL A 65 1.64 -12.38 1.94
C VAL A 65 0.54 -12.78 2.92
N SER A 66 0.27 -14.09 3.02
CA SER A 66 -0.57 -14.64 4.09
C SER A 66 0.30 -14.92 5.31
N LEU A 67 -0.10 -14.42 6.48
CA LEU A 67 0.58 -14.73 7.73
C LEU A 67 0.20 -16.16 8.16
N PRO A 68 1.17 -16.98 8.63
CA PRO A 68 0.84 -18.27 9.21
C PRO A 68 -0.06 -18.08 10.45
N PRO A 69 -1.02 -18.99 10.70
CA PRO A 69 -2.01 -18.84 11.76
C PRO A 69 -1.40 -18.71 13.17
N SER A 70 -0.17 -19.21 13.38
CA SER A 70 0.58 -19.07 14.63
C SER A 70 1.03 -17.64 14.95
N LEU A 71 1.11 -16.76 13.94
CA LEU A 71 1.42 -15.33 14.10
C LEU A 71 0.16 -14.45 14.06
N SER A 72 -0.99 -15.04 13.72
CA SER A 72 -2.30 -14.38 13.71
C SER A 72 -3.03 -14.60 15.04
N SER A 73 -2.36 -14.44 16.18
CA SER A 73 -3.09 -14.40 17.45
C SER A 73 -3.74 -13.03 17.59
N ALA A 74 -5.04 -12.95 17.33
CA ALA A 74 -5.85 -11.94 18.01
C ALA A 74 -5.65 -12.12 19.52
N PRO A 75 -5.60 -11.06 20.34
CA PRO A 75 -5.75 -11.23 21.77
C PRO A 75 -7.16 -11.79 21.97
N THR A 76 -7.27 -13.08 22.29
CA THR A 76 -8.46 -13.64 22.93
C THR A 76 -8.61 -12.90 24.25
N ALA A 77 -9.42 -11.84 24.23
CA ALA A 77 -9.81 -11.12 25.43
C ALA A 77 -10.58 -12.10 26.32
N PHE A 78 -9.95 -12.41 27.45
CA PHE A 78 -10.47 -12.90 28.73
C PHE A 78 -11.78 -13.68 28.67
N SER A 79 -11.65 -15.00 28.85
CA SER A 79 -12.74 -15.81 29.40
C SER A 79 -13.14 -15.18 30.73
N ASP A 80 -14.34 -14.59 30.77
CA ASP A 80 -15.05 -14.21 31.98
C ASP A 80 -15.29 -15.52 32.75
N ASP A 81 -14.51 -15.75 33.81
CA ASP A 81 -14.67 -16.89 34.71
C ASP A 81 -15.69 -16.51 35.79
N PRO A 82 -16.92 -17.05 35.77
CA PRO A 82 -18.00 -16.60 36.65
C PRO A 82 -17.93 -17.24 38.04
N ALA A 83 -16.73 -17.51 38.57
CA ALA A 83 -16.52 -18.27 39.81
C ALA A 83 -16.05 -17.43 41.01
N MET A 84 -15.95 -16.11 40.90
CA MET A 84 -15.57 -15.22 42.01
C MET A 84 -16.75 -14.40 42.54
N TYR A 85 -17.83 -15.08 42.92
CA TYR A 85 -18.77 -14.57 43.92
C TYR A 85 -19.03 -15.67 44.97
N PHE A 86 -18.29 -15.61 46.08
CA PHE A 86 -18.69 -16.19 47.36
C PHE A 86 -18.47 -15.12 48.43
#